data_AF-N4W7L0-F1
#
_entry.id   AF-N4W7L0-F1
#
_cell.length_a   1.000
_cell.length_b   1.000
_cell.length_c   1.000
_cell.angle_alpha   90.00
_cell.angle_beta   90.00
_cell.angle_gamma   90.00
#
_symmetry.space_group_name_H-M   'P 1'
#
loop_
_entity.id
_entity.type
_entity.pdbx_description
1 polymer ?
#
loop_
_entity_poly.entity_id
_entity_poly.type
_entity_poly.pdbx_seq_one_letter_code
_entity_poly.pdbx_strand_id
1 'polypeptide(L)'
;MKEFTELLKDFEPMIYSLMHKYQIRDPEGDFYQEASIALWRAYQKYDEGKSRFSTYAYYCIKHTFLNMIDKHNREVRRQQVWMEQTVEQDLYTEDSIGIEEQLLRDIRAVLTDKQWCWFVQYVLKDQSVKQIAKREKVTVDAVKNWGRLARQKTKKVMEQYSWLE
;
A
#
# COMPACT_ATOMS: atom_id res chain seq x y z
N MET A 1 -6.98 -26.74 -40.63
CA MET A 1 -6.03 -25.92 -39.85
C MET A 1 -6.58 -25.89 -38.44
N LYS A 2 -5.79 -26.22 -37.41
CA LYS A 2 -6.32 -26.21 -36.04
C LYS A 2 -6.56 -24.76 -35.64
N GLU A 3 -7.76 -24.43 -35.21
CA GLU A 3 -8.07 -23.08 -34.73
C GLU A 3 -7.22 -22.79 -33.50
N PHE A 4 -6.73 -21.55 -33.36
CA PHE A 4 -5.87 -21.19 -32.22
C PHE A 4 -6.58 -21.41 -30.88
N THR A 5 -7.89 -21.25 -30.84
CA THR A 5 -8.71 -21.49 -29.66
C THR A 5 -8.63 -22.94 -29.17
N GLU A 6 -8.49 -23.91 -30.08
CA GLU A 6 -8.28 -25.32 -29.71
C GLU A 6 -6.85 -25.58 -29.25
N LEU A 7 -5.87 -24.96 -29.92
CA LEU A 7 -4.47 -25.04 -29.49
C LEU A 7 -4.29 -24.44 -28.09
N LEU A 8 -4.94 -23.31 -27.81
CA LEU A 8 -4.87 -22.65 -26.51
C LEU A 8 -5.37 -23.60 -25.41
N LYS A 9 -6.53 -24.25 -25.61
CA LYS A 9 -7.09 -25.24 -24.67
C LYS A 9 -6.12 -26.38 -24.37
N ASP A 10 -5.41 -26.90 -25.37
CA ASP A 10 -4.42 -27.97 -25.17
C ASP A 10 -3.22 -27.52 -24.32
N PHE A 11 -2.90 -26.22 -24.35
CA PHE A 11 -1.74 -25.63 -23.68
C PHE A 11 -2.09 -24.93 -22.37
N GLU A 12 -3.36 -24.74 -22.03
CA GLU A 12 -3.79 -24.21 -20.73
C GLU A 12 -3.15 -24.93 -19.53
N PRO A 13 -3.07 -26.28 -19.50
CA PRO A 13 -2.40 -26.97 -18.39
C PRO A 13 -0.93 -26.56 -18.24
N MET A 14 -0.24 -26.26 -19.34
CA MET A 14 1.14 -25.77 -19.32
C MET A 14 1.22 -24.36 -18.76
N ILE A 15 0.30 -23.47 -19.16
CA ILE A 15 0.21 -22.10 -18.66
C ILE A 15 -0.02 -22.13 -17.14
N TYR A 16 -1.04 -22.85 -16.67
CA TYR A 16 -1.34 -22.95 -15.24
C TYR A 16 -0.23 -23.63 -14.44
N SER A 17 0.42 -24.66 -15.00
CA SER A 17 1.58 -25.30 -14.37
C SER A 17 2.74 -24.32 -14.18
N LEU A 18 3.01 -23.48 -15.17
CA LEU A 18 4.03 -22.43 -15.07
C LEU A 18 3.63 -21.33 -14.08
N MET A 19 2.36 -20.92 -14.07
CA MET A 19 1.86 -19.95 -13.08
C MET A 19 2.05 -20.48 -11.66
N HIS A 20 1.67 -21.73 -11.41
CA HIS A 20 1.88 -22.38 -10.13
C HIS A 20 3.36 -22.50 -9.77
N LYS A 21 4.21 -22.90 -10.72
CA LYS A 21 5.67 -23.01 -10.52
C LYS A 21 6.31 -21.69 -10.09
N TYR A 22 5.87 -20.57 -10.64
CA TYR A 22 6.36 -19.25 -10.27
C TYR A 22 5.53 -18.55 -9.19
N GLN A 23 4.62 -19.29 -8.53
CA GLN A 23 3.76 -18.77 -7.47
C GLN A 23 2.96 -17.53 -7.88
N ILE A 24 2.58 -17.46 -9.15
CA ILE A 24 1.81 -16.35 -9.71
C ILE A 24 0.36 -16.49 -9.25
N ARG A 25 -0.14 -15.45 -8.60
CA ARG A 25 -1.57 -15.24 -8.35
C ARG A 25 -2.08 -14.22 -9.36
N ASP A 26 -3.10 -14.59 -10.12
CA ASP A 26 -3.56 -13.80 -11.27
C ASP A 26 -5.06 -13.50 -11.16
N PRO A 27 -5.47 -12.63 -10.22
CA PRO A 27 -6.89 -12.33 -10.01
C PRO A 27 -7.53 -11.61 -11.21
N GLU A 28 -6.75 -10.77 -11.90
CA GLU A 28 -7.21 -9.98 -13.05
C GLU A 28 -7.01 -10.71 -14.38
N GLY A 29 -6.22 -11.80 -14.41
CA GLY A 29 -5.99 -12.61 -15.60
C GLY A 29 -4.88 -12.09 -16.53
N ASP A 30 -4.07 -11.12 -16.10
CA ASP A 30 -3.01 -10.50 -16.90
C ASP A 30 -1.95 -11.51 -17.33
N PHE A 31 -1.53 -12.40 -16.42
CA PHE A 31 -0.53 -13.42 -16.75
C PHE A 31 -1.08 -14.43 -17.73
N TYR A 32 -2.31 -14.90 -17.53
CA TYR A 32 -2.95 -15.82 -18.47
C TYR A 32 -3.10 -15.18 -19.87
N GLN A 33 -3.50 -13.91 -19.94
CA GLN A 33 -3.64 -13.19 -21.20
C GLN A 33 -2.30 -13.05 -21.94
N GLU A 34 -1.24 -12.62 -21.24
CA GLU A 34 0.08 -12.50 -21.84
C GLU A 34 0.69 -13.85 -22.23
N ALA A 35 0.43 -14.92 -21.47
CA ALA A 35 0.79 -16.27 -21.87
C ALA A 35 0.09 -16.71 -23.16
N SER A 36 -1.21 -16.37 -23.29
CA SER A 36 -2.00 -16.67 -24.49
C SER A 36 -1.46 -15.92 -25.71
N ILE A 37 -1.09 -14.65 -25.56
CA ILE A 37 -0.45 -13.85 -26.61
C ILE A 37 0.92 -14.42 -26.97
N ALA A 38 1.71 -14.85 -25.98
CA ALA A 38 3.01 -15.48 -26.21
C ALA A 38 2.88 -16.80 -26.97
N LEU A 39 1.87 -17.62 -26.63
CA LEU A 39 1.56 -18.85 -27.34
C LEU A 39 1.12 -18.58 -28.79
N TRP A 40 0.28 -17.55 -29.01
CA TRP A 40 -0.11 -17.14 -30.36
C TRP A 40 1.11 -16.73 -31.21
N ARG A 41 2.00 -15.91 -30.65
CA ARG A 41 3.25 -15.51 -31.32
C ARG A 41 4.16 -16.71 -31.59
N ALA A 42 4.21 -17.67 -30.67
CA ALA A 42 4.96 -18.91 -30.86
C ALA A 42 4.37 -19.73 -32.01
N TYR A 43 3.04 -19.86 -32.07
CA TYR A 43 2.33 -20.55 -33.15
C TYR A 43 2.63 -19.96 -34.52
N GLN A 44 2.64 -18.63 -34.64
CA GLN A 44 2.92 -17.94 -35.91
C GLN A 44 4.39 -18.06 -36.37
N LYS A 45 5.34 -18.16 -35.44
CA LYS A 45 6.79 -18.16 -35.72
C LYS A 45 7.44 -19.53 -35.62
N TYR A 46 6.65 -20.57 -35.37
CA TYR A 46 7.17 -21.90 -35.14
C TYR A 46 7.83 -22.44 -36.41
N ASP A 47 8.97 -23.10 -36.20
CA ASP A 47 9.79 -23.70 -37.24
C ASP A 47 10.07 -25.14 -36.82
N GLU A 48 9.46 -26.07 -37.53
CA GLU A 48 9.53 -27.51 -37.26
C GLU A 48 10.95 -28.06 -37.28
N GLY A 49 11.88 -27.40 -37.97
CA GLY A 49 13.28 -27.81 -38.05
C GLY A 49 14.09 -27.57 -36.77
N LYS A 50 13.58 -26.78 -35.81
CA LYS A 50 14.35 -26.35 -34.63
C LYS A 50 14.04 -27.13 -33.36
N SER A 51 12.77 -27.41 -33.09
CA SER A 51 12.33 -28.09 -31.85
C SER A 51 10.89 -28.56 -31.98
N ARG A 52 10.39 -29.37 -31.03
CA ARG A 52 8.95 -29.62 -30.90
C ARG A 52 8.22 -28.34 -30.49
N PHE A 53 7.05 -28.09 -31.07
CA PHE A 53 6.22 -26.91 -30.75
C PHE A 53 6.00 -26.73 -29.24
N SER A 54 5.74 -27.81 -28.51
CA SER A 54 5.53 -27.75 -27.06
C SER A 54 6.74 -27.22 -26.29
N THR A 55 7.95 -27.52 -26.75
CA THR A 55 9.19 -27.03 -26.15
C THR A 55 9.37 -25.54 -26.42
N TYR A 56 9.10 -25.12 -27.65
CA TYR A 56 9.18 -23.71 -28.04
C TYR A 56 8.13 -22.86 -27.32
N ALA A 57 6.88 -23.32 -27.29
CA ALA A 57 5.79 -22.67 -26.56
C ALA A 57 6.10 -22.54 -25.06
N TYR A 58 6.61 -23.60 -24.43
CA TYR A 58 7.05 -23.56 -23.03
C TYR A 58 8.08 -22.46 -22.79
N TYR A 59 9.09 -22.36 -23.66
CA TYR A 59 10.13 -21.34 -23.55
C TYR A 59 9.55 -19.93 -23.68
N CYS A 60 8.69 -19.69 -24.68
CA CYS A 60 8.04 -18.40 -24.88
C CYS A 60 7.19 -17.98 -23.67
N ILE A 61 6.32 -18.86 -23.18
CA ILE A 61 5.45 -18.57 -22.02
C ILE A 61 6.30 -18.32 -20.77
N LYS A 62 7.30 -19.17 -20.51
CA LYS A 62 8.23 -18.99 -19.39
C LYS A 62 8.94 -17.65 -19.45
N HIS A 63 9.45 -17.26 -20.61
CA HIS A 63 10.16 -15.99 -20.78
C HIS A 63 9.24 -14.79 -20.53
N THR A 64 8.00 -14.85 -21.03
CA THR A 64 6.98 -13.83 -20.76
C THR A 64 6.74 -13.67 -19.26
N PHE A 65 6.54 -14.76 -18.52
CA PHE A 65 6.34 -14.71 -17.07
C PHE A 65 7.52 -14.10 -16.32
N LEU A 66 8.75 -14.50 -16.64
CA LEU A 66 9.94 -13.93 -16.01
C LEU A 66 10.05 -12.43 -16.28
N ASN A 67 9.79 -11.98 -17.51
CA ASN A 67 9.82 -10.57 -17.85
C ASN A 67 8.76 -9.75 -17.08
N MET A 68 7.55 -10.30 -16.92
CA MET A 68 6.49 -9.65 -16.15
C MET A 68 6.84 -9.55 -14.67
N ILE A 69 7.36 -10.63 -14.07
CA ILE A 69 7.83 -10.65 -12.68
C ILE A 69 8.95 -9.62 -12.48
N ASP A 70 9.94 -9.59 -13.38
CA ASP A 70 11.05 -8.65 -13.31
C ASP A 70 10.59 -7.20 -13.46
N LYS A 71 9.60 -6.94 -14.32
CA LYS A 71 9.01 -5.61 -14.48
C LYS A 71 8.31 -5.18 -13.20
N HIS A 72 7.47 -6.03 -12.63
CA HIS A 72 6.79 -5.76 -11.36
C HIS A 72 7.80 -5.49 -10.24
N ASN A 73 8.84 -6.31 -10.10
CA ASN A 73 9.88 -6.12 -9.10
C ASN A 73 10.65 -4.80 -9.27
N ARG A 74 10.90 -4.37 -10.52
CA ARG A 74 11.51 -3.06 -10.81
C ARG A 74 10.59 -1.91 -10.43
N GLU A 75 9.29 -2.03 -10.67
CA GLU A 75 8.30 -1.02 -10.29
C GLU A 75 8.18 -0.90 -8.77
N VAL A 76 8.10 -2.02 -8.04
CA VAL A 76 8.10 -2.03 -6.58
C VAL A 76 9.37 -1.40 -6.00
N ARG A 77 10.56 -1.79 -6.49
CA ARG A 77 11.82 -1.16 -6.05
C ARG A 77 11.84 0.34 -6.33
N ARG A 78 11.33 0.76 -7.48
CA ARG A 78 11.23 2.18 -7.81
C ARG A 78 10.32 2.88 -6.81
N GLN A 79 9.12 2.37 -6.57
CA GLN A 79 8.17 2.92 -5.60
C GLN A 79 8.77 3.00 -4.19
N GLN A 80 9.54 1.99 -3.76
CA GLN A 80 10.26 2.02 -2.48
C GLN A 80 11.26 3.17 -2.42
N VAL A 81 12.08 3.36 -3.47
CA VAL A 81 13.03 4.50 -3.54
C VAL A 81 12.30 5.84 -3.52
N TRP A 82 11.18 5.99 -4.23
CA TRP A 82 10.37 7.21 -4.18
C TRP A 82 9.83 7.46 -2.76
N MET A 83 9.34 6.43 -2.09
CA MET A 83 8.81 6.54 -0.72
C MET A 83 9.92 6.90 0.28
N GLU A 84 11.10 6.29 0.16
CA GLU A 84 12.28 6.64 0.98
C GLU A 84 12.70 8.09 0.76
N GLN A 85 12.77 8.55 -0.49
CA GLN A 85 13.10 9.94 -0.83
C GLN A 85 12.04 10.93 -0.35
N THR A 86 10.75 10.58 -0.41
CA THR A 86 9.66 11.46 0.04
C THR A 86 9.66 11.57 1.57
N VAL A 87 9.89 10.46 2.30
CA VAL A 87 10.07 10.49 3.77
C VAL A 87 11.28 11.33 4.15
N GLU A 88 12.38 11.24 3.40
CA GLU A 88 13.57 12.07 3.62
C GLU A 88 13.27 13.55 3.34
N GLN A 89 12.51 13.88 2.29
CA GLN A 89 12.14 15.25 1.94
C GLN A 89 11.15 15.90 2.93
N ASP A 90 10.21 15.12 3.49
CA ASP A 90 9.30 15.56 4.54
C ASP A 90 10.03 15.87 5.86
N LEU A 91 11.19 15.25 6.11
CA LEU A 91 12.04 15.55 7.28
C LEU A 91 12.84 16.87 7.12
N TYR A 92 13.01 17.39 5.90
CA TYR A 92 13.74 18.63 5.61
C TYR A 92 12.85 19.85 5.37
N THR A 93 11.52 19.72 5.49
CA THR A 93 10.61 20.88 5.44
C THR A 93 10.57 21.56 6.81
N GLU A 94 11.70 22.13 7.22
CA GLU A 94 11.89 22.78 8.53
C GLU A 94 11.20 24.16 8.62
N ASP A 95 10.63 24.66 7.51
CA ASP A 95 10.05 26.02 7.41
C ASP A 95 8.52 26.08 7.65
N SER A 96 7.82 24.93 7.80
CA SER A 96 6.42 24.87 8.24
C SER A 96 6.23 24.36 9.68
N ILE A 97 7.28 23.81 10.30
CA ILE A 97 7.24 23.18 11.63
C ILE A 97 6.99 24.22 12.74
N GLY A 98 7.38 25.49 12.53
CA GLY A 98 7.28 26.52 13.56
C GLY A 98 5.85 26.81 14.06
N ILE A 99 4.86 26.76 13.17
CA ILE A 99 3.46 27.05 13.53
C ILE A 99 2.81 25.85 14.22
N GLU A 100 3.03 24.64 13.72
CA GLU A 100 2.48 23.42 14.33
C GLU A 100 3.11 23.08 15.68
N GLU A 101 4.42 23.27 15.82
CA GLU A 101 5.12 23.03 17.09
C GLU A 101 4.71 24.06 18.16
N GLN A 102 4.57 25.34 17.79
CA GLN A 102 4.13 26.37 18.73
C GLN A 102 2.66 26.18 19.14
N LEU A 103 1.77 25.83 18.21
CA LEU A 103 0.38 25.49 18.52
C LEU A 103 0.29 24.31 19.49
N LEU A 104 1.10 23.26 19.30
CA LEU A 104 1.16 22.11 20.20
C LEU A 104 1.65 22.49 21.59
N ARG A 105 2.66 23.38 21.70
CA ARG A 105 3.15 23.91 22.98
C ARG A 105 2.05 24.70 23.71
N ASP A 106 1.33 25.55 23.00
CA ASP A 106 0.26 26.37 23.58
C ASP A 106 -0.93 25.51 24.03
N ILE A 107 -1.30 24.50 23.23
CA ILE A 107 -2.32 23.52 23.62
C ILE A 107 -1.86 22.76 24.88
N ARG A 108 -0.60 22.32 24.95
CA ARG A 108 -0.08 21.64 26.14
C ARG A 108 -0.18 22.53 27.38
N ALA A 109 0.14 23.81 27.26
CA ALA A 109 0.15 24.76 28.38
C ALA A 109 -1.23 24.95 29.03
N VAL A 110 -2.33 24.86 28.26
CA VAL A 110 -3.69 25.06 28.79
C VAL A 110 -4.34 23.78 29.35
N LEU A 111 -3.83 22.60 28.99
CA LEU A 111 -4.40 21.30 29.37
C LEU A 111 -3.76 20.74 30.65
N THR A 112 -4.59 20.18 31.53
CA THR A 112 -4.08 19.39 32.66
C THR A 112 -3.51 18.06 32.18
N ASP A 113 -2.71 17.36 32.99
CA ASP A 113 -2.09 16.10 32.57
C ASP A 113 -3.09 15.03 32.12
N LYS A 114 -4.27 14.97 32.74
CA LYS A 114 -5.33 14.05 32.32
C LYS A 114 -6.01 14.48 31.01
N GLN A 115 -6.16 15.78 30.79
CA GLN A 115 -6.67 16.32 29.53
C GLN A 115 -5.67 16.15 28.39
N TRP A 116 -4.39 16.36 28.67
CA TRP A 116 -3.28 16.12 27.75
C TRP A 116 -3.14 14.64 27.41
N CYS A 117 -3.24 13.75 28.41
CA CYS A 117 -3.29 12.31 28.18
C CYS A 117 -4.44 11.94 27.24
N TRP A 118 -5.65 12.49 27.44
CA TRP A 118 -6.73 12.30 26.48
C TRP A 118 -6.37 12.84 25.09
N PHE A 119 -5.83 14.05 25.00
CA PHE A 119 -5.48 14.68 23.72
C PHE A 119 -4.49 13.84 22.92
N VAL A 120 -3.37 13.44 23.52
CA VAL A 120 -2.36 12.61 22.84
C VAL A 120 -2.92 11.26 22.41
N GLN A 121 -3.73 10.63 23.25
CA GLN A 121 -4.11 9.24 23.02
C GLN A 121 -5.32 9.10 22.13
N TYR A 122 -6.30 9.99 22.28
CA TYR A 122 -7.52 9.98 21.49
C TYR A 122 -7.35 10.77 20.18
N VAL A 123 -6.73 11.94 20.22
CA VAL A 123 -6.65 12.86 19.05
C VAL A 123 -5.44 12.56 18.18
N LEU A 124 -4.26 12.32 18.77
CA LEU A 124 -3.03 12.10 17.98
C LEU A 124 -2.75 10.62 17.67
N LYS A 125 -3.34 9.68 18.42
CA LYS A 125 -3.06 8.23 18.32
C LYS A 125 -4.29 7.38 18.03
N ASP A 126 -5.44 8.00 17.75
CA ASP A 126 -6.71 7.35 17.40
C ASP A 126 -7.15 6.21 18.34
N GLN A 127 -6.78 6.27 19.62
CA GLN A 127 -7.19 5.27 20.59
C GLN A 127 -8.64 5.50 21.03
N SER A 128 -9.41 4.42 21.14
CA SER A 128 -10.78 4.50 21.66
C SER A 128 -10.81 4.87 23.15
N VAL A 129 -11.87 5.56 23.58
CA VAL A 129 -12.11 5.91 24.99
C VAL A 129 -12.04 4.68 25.91
N LYS A 130 -12.51 3.52 25.43
CA LYS A 130 -12.44 2.25 26.17
C LYS A 130 -11.00 1.76 26.38
N GLN A 131 -10.15 1.86 25.35
CA GLN A 131 -8.73 1.49 25.47
C GLN A 131 -7.98 2.43 26.43
N ILE A 132 -8.25 3.74 26.36
CA ILE A 132 -7.64 4.72 27.25
C ILE A 132 -8.07 4.47 28.69
N ALA A 133 -9.36 4.23 28.94
CA ALA A 133 -9.89 3.94 30.27
C ALA A 133 -9.23 2.69 30.89
N LYS A 134 -9.11 1.61 30.09
CA LYS A 134 -8.43 0.38 30.51
C LYS A 134 -6.97 0.62 30.87
N ARG A 135 -6.25 1.40 30.06
CA ARG A 135 -4.81 1.66 30.25
C ARG A 135 -4.55 2.55 31.47
N GLU A 136 -5.30 3.64 31.59
CA GLU A 136 -5.17 4.61 32.67
C GLU A 136 -5.83 4.13 33.98
N LYS A 137 -6.46 2.95 33.96
CA LYS A 137 -7.19 2.35 35.09
C LYS A 137 -8.26 3.27 35.68
N VAL A 138 -9.05 3.89 34.81
CA VAL A 138 -10.17 4.78 35.17
C VAL A 138 -11.47 4.35 34.51
N THR A 139 -12.58 4.98 34.88
CA THR A 139 -13.86 4.75 34.21
C THR A 139 -13.89 5.39 32.82
N VAL A 140 -14.69 4.81 31.93
CA VAL A 140 -14.93 5.36 30.58
C VAL A 140 -15.45 6.80 30.65
N ASP A 141 -16.32 7.09 31.62
CA ASP A 141 -16.89 8.43 31.78
C ASP A 141 -15.88 9.47 32.29
N ALA A 142 -14.88 9.05 33.08
CA ALA A 142 -13.76 9.92 33.43
C ALA A 142 -13.00 10.38 32.17
N VAL A 143 -12.70 9.45 31.25
CA VAL A 143 -12.02 9.77 29.99
C VAL A 143 -12.88 10.65 29.08
N LYS A 144 -14.21 10.39 29.00
CA LYS A 144 -15.14 11.28 28.28
C LYS A 144 -15.14 12.69 28.86
N ASN A 145 -15.13 12.81 30.19
CA ASN A 145 -15.10 14.11 30.86
C ASN A 145 -13.77 14.86 30.60
N TRP A 146 -12.63 14.16 30.60
CA TRP A 146 -11.34 14.74 30.19
C TRP A 146 -11.42 15.31 28.78
N GLY A 147 -11.97 14.55 27.83
CA GLY A 147 -12.12 15.01 26.44
C GLY A 147 -13.12 16.15 26.24
N ARG A 148 -14.21 16.18 27.02
CA ARG A 148 -15.17 17.29 26.99
C ARG A 148 -14.50 18.61 27.41
N LEU A 149 -13.75 18.58 28.51
CA LEU A 149 -13.06 19.76 29.04
C LEU A 149 -11.85 20.16 28.18
N ALA A 150 -11.09 19.18 27.68
CA ALA A 150 -9.95 19.43 26.80
C ALA A 150 -10.37 20.14 25.51
N ARG A 151 -11.44 19.66 24.86
CA ARG A 151 -11.97 20.26 23.61
C ARG A 151 -12.33 21.73 23.73
N GLN A 152 -12.91 22.13 24.87
CA GLN A 152 -13.26 23.53 25.11
C GLN A 152 -12.01 24.42 25.19
N LYS A 153 -10.92 23.92 25.76
CA LYS A 153 -9.66 24.64 25.89
C LYS A 153 -8.87 24.68 24.58
N THR A 154 -8.77 23.54 23.88
CA THR A 154 -8.08 23.45 22.59
C THR A 154 -8.76 24.34 21.54
N LYS A 155 -10.10 24.39 21.53
CA LYS A 155 -10.86 25.26 20.63
C LYS A 155 -10.51 26.74 20.82
N LYS A 156 -10.38 27.21 22.06
CA LYS A 156 -9.99 28.60 22.35
C LYS A 156 -8.58 28.92 21.85
N VAL A 157 -7.64 28.00 22.01
CA VAL A 157 -6.28 28.18 21.48
C VAL A 157 -6.32 28.21 19.96
N MET A 158 -7.00 27.27 19.31
CA MET A 158 -7.13 27.24 17.85
C MET A 158 -7.81 28.50 17.28
N GLU A 159 -8.83 29.03 17.96
CA GLU A 159 -9.47 30.29 17.58
C GLU A 159 -8.53 31.49 17.61
N GLN A 160 -7.47 31.48 18.44
CA GLN A 160 -6.46 32.55 18.46
C GLN A 160 -5.51 32.49 17.27
N TYR A 161 -5.25 31.28 16.77
CA TYR A 161 -4.43 31.04 15.58
C TYR A 161 -5.21 31.23 14.27
N SER A 162 -6.54 31.07 14.30
CA SER A 162 -7.43 31.28 13.15
C SER A 162 -7.50 32.74 12.65
N TRP A 163 -6.92 33.71 13.38
CA TRP A 163 -6.84 35.12 12.98
C TRP A 163 -5.47 35.52 12.39
N LEU A 164 -4.56 34.56 12.22
CA LEU A 164 -3.23 34.77 11.62
C LEU A 164 -3.17 34.38 10.13
N GLU A 165 -4.31 33.92 9.56
CA GLU A 165 -4.55 33.80 8.11
C GLU A 165 -5.36 35.00 7.61
#